data_AF-A0A3C0TU32-F1
#
_entry.id   AF-A0A3C0TU32-F1
#
_cell.length_a   1.000
_cell.length_b   1.000
_cell.length_c   1.000
_cell.angle_alpha   90.00
_cell.angle_beta   90.00
_cell.angle_gamma   90.00
#
_symmetry.space_group_name_H-M   'P 1'
#
loop_
_entity.id
_entity.type
_entity.pdbx_description
1 polymer ?
#
loop_
_entity_poly.entity_id
_entity_poly.type
_entity_poly.pdbx_seq_one_letter_code
_entity_poly.pdbx_strand_id
1 'polypeptide(L)'
;QMADIDRTNPDDLARIYVRGGDGRMIQLSNLVDVQESVAPRELVRFNQMHSSEINATLAPGYTLGEALEQLETITRENIPSSWQIDFISQSREYHSASSEIYFIFILAVLFIYLVLSAQFESFIDPIVILLTVPLSMTGALLALKLVGGTLNIYSQIGLVTLVGLITKHG
;
A
#
# COMPACT_ATOMS: atom_id res chain seq x y z
N GLN A 1 23.57 24.45 -38.77
CA GLN A 1 22.59 24.30 -37.67
C GLN A 1 21.22 24.30 -38.32
N MET A 2 20.59 23.13 -38.44
CA MET A 2 19.19 23.04 -38.88
C MET A 2 18.30 23.44 -37.71
N ALA A 3 17.34 24.33 -37.96
CA ALA A 3 16.40 24.84 -36.97
C ALA A 3 15.45 23.71 -36.51
N ASP A 4 15.07 23.73 -35.24
CA ASP A 4 14.22 22.75 -34.53
C ASP A 4 12.80 22.55 -35.11
N ILE A 5 12.47 23.18 -36.24
CA ILE A 5 11.11 23.34 -36.76
C ILE A 5 10.73 22.25 -37.79
N ASP A 6 11.70 21.48 -38.30
CA ASP A 6 11.49 20.54 -39.43
C ASP A 6 11.37 19.05 -39.01
N ARG A 7 10.84 18.76 -37.81
CA ARG A 7 10.74 17.37 -37.31
C ARG A 7 9.39 17.01 -36.70
N THR A 8 8.37 17.84 -36.93
CA THR A 8 7.06 17.65 -36.28
C THR A 8 6.14 16.74 -37.09
N ASN A 9 6.36 16.63 -38.40
CA ASN A 9 5.58 15.76 -39.29
C ASN A 9 6.48 14.67 -39.91
N PRO A 10 6.06 13.39 -39.94
CA PRO A 10 6.76 12.34 -40.71
C PRO A 10 7.08 12.73 -42.17
N ASP A 11 6.29 13.60 -42.80
CA ASP A 11 6.56 14.12 -44.15
C ASP A 11 7.83 14.99 -44.25
N ASP A 12 8.32 15.55 -43.14
CA ASP A 12 9.51 16.39 -43.13
C ASP A 12 10.79 15.55 -43.31
N LEU A 13 10.76 14.29 -42.87
CA LEU A 13 11.85 13.32 -43.07
C LEU A 13 12.07 13.03 -44.56
N ALA A 14 11.03 13.14 -45.38
CA ALA A 14 11.12 12.97 -46.83
C ALA A 14 11.94 14.09 -47.50
N ARG A 15 12.14 15.25 -46.86
CA ARG A 15 12.88 16.39 -47.44
C ARG A 15 14.36 16.40 -47.04
N ILE A 16 14.80 15.42 -46.26
CA ILE A 16 16.20 15.30 -45.84
C ILE A 16 17.01 14.65 -46.97
N TYR A 17 18.11 15.28 -47.34
CA TYR A 17 19.06 14.75 -48.31
C TYR A 17 20.33 14.24 -47.62
N VAL A 18 20.74 13.03 -47.97
CA VAL A 18 21.96 12.39 -47.46
C VAL A 18 22.97 12.24 -48.59
N ARG A 19 24.25 12.49 -48.31
CA ARG A 19 25.31 12.38 -49.32
C ARG A 19 25.72 10.91 -49.48
N GLY A 20 25.56 10.38 -50.69
CA GLY A 20 26.07 9.05 -51.08
C GLY A 20 27.60 9.03 -51.18
N GLY A 21 28.19 7.84 -51.16
CA GLY A 21 29.65 7.64 -51.22
C GLY A 21 30.30 8.15 -52.52
N ASP A 22 29.50 8.43 -53.54
CA ASP A 22 29.87 9.03 -54.81
C ASP A 22 29.67 10.56 -54.86
N GLY A 23 29.34 11.19 -53.72
CA GLY A 23 29.13 12.62 -53.58
C GLY A 23 27.76 13.12 -54.01
N ARG A 24 26.88 12.25 -54.56
CA ARG A 24 25.51 12.61 -54.96
C ARG A 24 24.60 12.79 -53.74
N MET A 25 23.66 13.72 -53.84
CA MET A 25 22.64 13.92 -52.80
C MET A 25 21.46 13.00 -53.10
N ILE A 26 21.16 12.08 -52.19
CA ILE A 26 20.05 11.13 -52.28
C ILE A 26 19.00 11.53 -51.25
N GLN A 27 17.75 11.62 -51.68
CA GLN A 27 16.63 11.94 -50.80
C GLN A 27 16.32 10.74 -49.88
N LEU A 28 16.15 10.99 -48.58
CA LEU A 28 15.97 9.96 -47.57
C LEU A 28 14.70 9.12 -47.79
N SER A 29 13.65 9.71 -48.39
CA SER A 29 12.41 9.01 -48.77
C SER A 29 12.61 7.85 -49.75
N ASN A 30 13.70 7.85 -50.52
CA ASN A 30 14.00 6.76 -51.46
C ASN A 30 14.69 5.56 -50.77
N LEU A 31 15.02 5.69 -49.48
CA LEU A 31 15.80 4.70 -48.72
C LEU A 31 15.06 4.20 -47.47
N VAL A 32 14.06 4.92 -46.97
CA VAL A 32 13.40 4.65 -45.69
C VAL A 32 11.88 4.62 -45.89
N ASP A 33 11.24 3.60 -45.31
CA ASP A 33 9.78 3.50 -45.16
C ASP A 33 9.39 3.97 -43.75
N VAL A 34 8.44 4.90 -43.64
CA VAL A 34 8.03 5.49 -42.37
C VAL A 34 6.63 4.99 -42.03
N GLN A 35 6.52 4.25 -40.92
CA GLN A 35 5.25 3.73 -40.43
C GLN A 35 4.91 4.35 -39.08
N GLU A 36 3.75 5.00 -38.99
CA GLU A 36 3.24 5.55 -37.74
C GLU A 36 2.63 4.42 -36.91
N SER A 37 3.08 4.27 -35.67
CA SER A 37 2.56 3.27 -34.75
C SER A 37 2.35 3.87 -33.36
N VAL A 38 1.34 3.38 -32.66
CA VAL A 38 1.07 3.76 -31.27
C VAL A 38 1.89 2.85 -30.37
N ALA A 39 2.93 3.42 -29.75
CA ALA A 39 3.74 2.73 -28.76
C ALA A 39 3.55 3.39 -27.38
N PRO A 40 3.58 2.61 -26.27
CA PRO A 40 3.62 3.19 -24.94
C PRO A 40 4.82 4.14 -24.80
N ARG A 41 4.59 5.34 -24.26
CA ARG A 41 5.66 6.33 -24.05
C ARG A 41 6.73 5.83 -23.07
N GLU A 42 6.34 4.92 -22.18
CA GLU A 42 7.20 4.29 -21.19
C GLU A 42 6.72 2.86 -20.93
N LEU A 43 7.68 1.94 -20.78
CA LEU A 43 7.40 0.58 -20.33
C LEU A 43 7.55 0.55 -18.82
N VAL A 44 6.43 0.69 -18.10
CA VAL A 44 6.43 0.62 -16.64
C VAL A 44 6.86 -0.79 -16.23
N ARG A 45 7.85 -0.84 -15.34
CA ARG A 45 8.38 -2.09 -14.80
C ARG A 45 8.30 -2.08 -13.29
N PHE A 46 7.89 -3.22 -12.75
CA PHE A 46 7.87 -3.48 -11.33
C PHE A 46 8.55 -4.83 -11.08
N ASN A 47 9.51 -4.88 -10.15
CA ASN A 47 10.35 -6.05 -9.91
C ASN A 47 10.93 -6.69 -11.20
N GLN A 48 11.43 -5.85 -12.12
CA GLN A 48 12.01 -6.25 -13.42
C GLN A 48 11.02 -6.86 -14.44
N MET A 49 9.72 -6.92 -14.13
CA MET A 49 8.68 -7.41 -15.04
C MET A 49 7.86 -6.24 -15.61
N HIS A 50 7.28 -6.43 -16.80
CA HIS A 50 6.31 -5.47 -17.34
C HIS A 50 5.07 -5.44 -16.44
N SER A 51 4.68 -4.25 -16.01
CA SER A 51 3.61 -4.06 -15.03
C SER A 51 2.65 -2.96 -15.47
N SER A 52 1.41 -3.06 -15.00
CA SER A 52 0.45 -1.97 -15.04
C SER A 52 0.08 -1.61 -13.62
N GLU A 53 0.21 -0.33 -13.26
CA GLU A 53 -0.12 0.17 -11.93
C GLU A 53 -1.60 0.54 -11.87
N ILE A 54 -2.30 0.05 -10.84
CA ILE A 54 -3.71 0.35 -10.58
C ILE A 54 -3.79 1.10 -9.26
N ASN A 55 -4.32 2.33 -9.31
CA ASN A 55 -4.54 3.17 -8.15
C ASN A 55 -6.03 3.26 -7.82
N ALA A 56 -6.38 3.08 -6.55
CA ALA A 56 -7.76 3.15 -6.07
C ALA A 56 -7.81 3.86 -4.70
N THR A 57 -8.96 4.45 -4.38
CA THR A 57 -9.21 5.07 -3.07
C THR A 57 -10.33 4.32 -2.35
N LEU A 58 -10.29 4.34 -1.02
CA LEU A 58 -11.26 3.62 -0.20
C LEU A 58 -12.63 4.30 -0.26
N ALA A 59 -13.68 3.50 -0.48
CA ALA A 59 -15.05 3.96 -0.33
C ALA A 59 -15.36 4.27 1.15
N PRO A 60 -16.26 5.24 1.43
CA PRO A 60 -16.64 5.57 2.81
C PRO A 60 -17.15 4.33 3.56
N GLY A 61 -16.60 4.07 4.75
CA GLY A 61 -16.98 2.94 5.59
C GLY A 61 -16.23 1.64 5.33
N TYR A 62 -15.34 1.59 4.33
CA TYR A 62 -14.47 0.43 4.07
C TYR A 62 -13.08 0.63 4.66
N THR A 63 -12.54 -0.43 5.22
CA THR A 63 -11.15 -0.49 5.68
C THR A 63 -10.21 -0.92 4.56
N LEU A 64 -8.92 -0.61 4.70
CA LEU A 64 -7.89 -1.07 3.76
C LEU A 64 -7.86 -2.59 3.65
N GLY A 65 -8.00 -3.30 4.76
CA GLY A 65 -8.02 -4.77 4.78
C GLY A 65 -9.16 -5.36 3.96
N GLU A 66 -10.38 -4.87 4.14
CA GLU A 66 -11.55 -5.32 3.37
C GLU A 66 -11.38 -5.05 1.88
N ALA A 67 -10.85 -3.89 1.49
CA ALA A 67 -10.63 -3.55 0.10
C ALA A 67 -9.57 -4.46 -0.55
N LEU A 68 -8.48 -4.77 0.16
CA LEU A 68 -7.44 -5.68 -0.33
C LEU A 68 -7.94 -7.12 -0.45
N GLU A 69 -8.70 -7.61 0.52
CA GLU A 69 -9.31 -8.94 0.47
C GLU A 69 -10.27 -9.10 -0.71
N GLN A 70 -11.09 -8.07 -0.97
CA GLN A 70 -11.97 -8.05 -2.14
C GLN A 70 -11.18 -8.00 -3.44
N LEU A 71 -10.10 -7.20 -3.50
CA LEU A 71 -9.24 -7.11 -4.67
C LEU A 71 -8.57 -8.47 -4.97
N GLU A 72 -8.07 -9.16 -3.94
CA GLU A 72 -7.52 -10.51 -4.09
C GLU A 72 -8.57 -11.51 -4.60
N THR A 73 -9.80 -11.42 -4.09
CA THR A 73 -10.91 -12.28 -4.53
C THR A 73 -11.25 -12.06 -6.00
N ILE A 74 -11.46 -10.81 -6.40
CA ILE A 74 -11.74 -10.43 -7.79
C ILE A 74 -10.59 -10.88 -8.69
N THR A 75 -9.36 -10.69 -8.26
CA THR A 75 -8.21 -11.01 -9.09
C THR A 75 -8.05 -12.51 -9.28
N ARG A 76 -8.28 -13.30 -8.24
CA ARG A 76 -8.26 -14.77 -8.32
C ARG A 76 -9.28 -15.33 -9.31
N GLU A 77 -10.43 -14.66 -9.44
CA GLU A 77 -11.51 -15.09 -10.34
C GLU A 77 -11.32 -14.61 -11.79
N ASN A 78 -10.74 -13.43 -12.00
CA ASN A 78 -10.75 -12.76 -13.31
C ASN A 78 -9.40 -12.73 -14.02
N ILE A 79 -8.29 -13.06 -13.34
CA ILE A 79 -6.94 -12.95 -13.91
C ILE A 79 -6.30 -14.34 -14.09
N PRO A 80 -5.66 -14.61 -15.26
CA PRO A 80 -4.92 -15.85 -15.48
C PRO A 80 -3.82 -16.06 -14.45
N SER A 81 -3.55 -17.32 -14.09
CA SER A 81 -2.50 -17.69 -13.13
C SER A 81 -1.06 -17.33 -13.55
N SER A 82 -0.86 -16.87 -14.78
CA SER A 82 0.42 -16.39 -15.30
C SER A 82 0.76 -14.96 -14.86
N TRP A 83 -0.20 -14.20 -14.34
CA TRP A 83 0.03 -12.82 -13.90
C TRP A 83 0.33 -12.80 -12.40
N GLN A 84 1.31 -11.99 -12.00
CA GLN A 84 1.65 -11.76 -10.61
C GLN A 84 1.11 -10.40 -10.18
N ILE A 85 0.44 -10.38 -9.03
CA ILE A 85 0.04 -9.14 -8.35
C ILE A 85 1.08 -8.88 -7.28
N ASP A 86 1.49 -7.62 -7.16
CA ASP A 86 2.27 -7.18 -6.01
C ASP A 86 1.72 -5.82 -5.55
N PHE A 87 1.75 -5.60 -4.25
CA PHE A 87 1.24 -4.40 -3.62
C PHE A 87 2.37 -3.38 -3.46
N ILE A 88 2.01 -2.10 -3.41
CA ILE A 88 2.96 -0.99 -3.26
C ILE A 88 2.61 -0.20 -1.99
N SER A 89 3.63 0.37 -1.33
CA SER A 89 3.49 1.32 -0.21
C SER A 89 2.61 0.79 0.94
N GLN A 90 1.53 1.50 1.28
CA GLN A 90 0.63 1.21 2.39
C GLN A 90 -0.02 -0.18 2.28
N SER A 91 -0.41 -0.59 1.08
CA SER A 91 -0.99 -1.92 0.86
C SER A 91 0.05 -3.03 1.09
N ARG A 92 1.30 -2.80 0.70
CA ARG A 92 2.41 -3.72 0.96
C ARG A 92 2.72 -3.81 2.45
N GLU A 93 2.82 -2.66 3.11
CA GLU A 93 3.08 -2.59 4.55
C GLU A 93 1.98 -3.29 5.33
N TYR A 94 0.71 -3.07 4.97
CA TYR A 94 -0.42 -3.79 5.57
C TYR A 94 -0.31 -5.30 5.37
N HIS A 95 -0.04 -5.76 4.13
CA HIS A 95 0.07 -7.19 3.82
C HIS A 95 1.25 -7.85 4.56
N SER A 96 2.40 -7.17 4.67
CA SER A 96 3.57 -7.70 5.39
C SER A 96 3.42 -7.64 6.92
N ALA A 97 2.88 -6.54 7.46
CA ALA A 97 2.79 -6.34 8.91
C ALA A 97 1.63 -7.11 9.57
N SER A 98 0.57 -7.41 8.82
CA SER A 98 -0.65 -8.02 9.38
C SER A 98 -0.37 -9.36 10.08
N SER A 99 0.46 -10.23 9.49
CA SER A 99 0.78 -11.53 10.09
C SER A 99 1.73 -11.42 11.30
N GLU A 100 2.73 -10.54 11.22
CA GLU A 100 3.72 -10.35 12.29
C GLU A 100 3.12 -9.68 13.53
N ILE A 101 2.16 -8.77 13.36
CA ILE A 101 1.47 -8.08 14.46
C ILE A 101 0.82 -9.07 15.42
N TYR A 102 0.13 -10.10 14.92
CA TYR A 102 -0.52 -11.08 15.79
C TYR A 102 0.49 -11.88 16.62
N PHE A 103 1.59 -12.30 16.00
CA PHE A 103 2.65 -13.03 16.69
C PHE A 103 3.30 -12.17 17.78
N ILE A 104 3.68 -10.93 17.45
CA ILE A 104 4.28 -9.98 18.39
C ILE A 104 3.30 -9.64 19.52
N PHE A 105 2.02 -9.48 19.22
CA PHE A 105 0.98 -9.20 20.22
C PHE A 105 0.85 -10.34 21.25
N ILE A 106 0.75 -11.59 20.79
CA ILE A 106 0.68 -12.76 21.68
C ILE A 106 1.94 -12.85 22.54
N LEU A 107 3.12 -12.64 21.93
CA LEU A 107 4.39 -12.65 22.64
C LEU A 107 4.45 -11.54 23.71
N ALA A 108 3.98 -10.34 23.39
CA ALA A 108 3.92 -9.21 24.32
C ALA A 108 2.97 -9.49 25.49
N VAL A 109 1.77 -10.01 25.22
CA VAL A 109 0.81 -10.40 26.27
C VAL A 109 1.41 -11.47 27.18
N LEU A 110 2.08 -12.47 26.60
CA LEU A 110 2.78 -13.51 27.36
C LEU A 110 3.88 -12.92 28.25
N PHE A 111 4.71 -12.02 27.72
CA PHE A 111 5.75 -11.36 28.52
C PHE A 111 5.16 -10.52 29.64
N ILE A 112 4.12 -9.73 29.38
CA ILE A 112 3.42 -8.95 30.40
C ILE A 112 2.87 -9.90 31.49
N TYR A 113 2.22 -10.99 31.09
CA TYR A 113 1.72 -12.00 32.01
C TYR A 113 2.83 -12.57 32.91
N LEU A 114 3.96 -12.97 32.33
CA LEU A 114 5.09 -13.55 33.08
C LEU A 114 5.72 -12.54 34.05
N VAL A 115 5.90 -11.30 33.61
CA VAL A 115 6.45 -10.22 34.45
C VAL A 115 5.51 -9.93 35.63
N LEU A 116 4.20 -9.78 35.36
CA LEU A 116 3.21 -9.59 36.43
C LEU A 116 3.13 -10.80 37.36
N SER A 117 3.23 -12.03 36.82
CA SER A 117 3.22 -13.25 37.63
C SER A 117 4.39 -13.29 38.60
N ALA A 118 5.59 -12.92 38.13
CA ALA A 118 6.77 -12.81 38.97
C ALA A 118 6.66 -11.67 39.99
N GLN A 119 6.03 -10.54 39.62
CA GLN A 119 5.84 -9.39 40.50
C GLN A 119 4.85 -9.65 41.63
N PHE A 120 3.74 -10.33 41.34
CA PHE A 120 2.70 -10.65 42.32
C PHE A 120 2.91 -12.00 43.02
N GLU A 121 3.93 -12.76 42.63
CA GLU A 121 4.18 -14.14 43.11
C GLU A 121 2.94 -15.04 42.93
N SER A 122 2.17 -14.79 41.87
CA SER A 122 0.83 -15.36 41.67
C SER A 122 0.52 -15.48 40.18
N PHE A 123 -0.08 -16.61 39.78
CA PHE A 123 -0.50 -16.85 38.39
C PHE A 123 -1.93 -16.38 38.10
N ILE A 124 -2.71 -16.06 39.13
CA ILE A 124 -4.13 -15.68 38.98
C ILE A 124 -4.27 -14.17 38.82
N ASP A 125 -3.58 -13.39 39.66
CA ASP A 125 -3.70 -11.93 39.67
C ASP A 125 -3.34 -11.28 38.32
N PRO A 126 -2.28 -11.72 37.60
CA PRO A 126 -1.99 -11.23 36.26
C PRO A 126 -3.10 -11.47 35.24
N ILE A 127 -3.83 -12.59 35.34
CA ILE A 127 -4.95 -12.91 34.44
C ILE A 127 -6.10 -11.95 34.68
N VAL A 128 -6.40 -11.66 35.95
CA VAL A 128 -7.45 -10.70 36.32
C VAL A 128 -7.13 -9.33 35.76
N ILE A 129 -5.89 -8.86 35.91
CA ILE A 129 -5.45 -7.56 35.36
C ILE A 129 -5.52 -7.55 33.83
N LEU A 130 -5.02 -8.58 33.16
CA LEU A 130 -5.07 -8.68 31.69
C LEU A 130 -6.50 -8.72 31.14
N LEU A 131 -7.46 -9.25 31.89
CA LEU A 131 -8.87 -9.32 31.48
C LEU A 131 -9.64 -8.03 31.77
N THR A 132 -9.28 -7.31 32.82
CA THR A 132 -9.93 -6.03 33.17
C THR A 132 -9.57 -4.89 32.20
N VAL A 133 -8.36 -4.88 31.64
CA VAL A 133 -7.92 -3.86 30.66
C VAL A 133 -8.81 -3.80 29.41
N PRO A 134 -9.01 -4.87 28.61
CA PRO A 134 -9.86 -4.81 27.41
C PRO A 134 -11.33 -4.55 27.75
N LEU A 135 -11.81 -5.05 28.90
CA LEU A 135 -13.16 -4.77 29.37
C LEU A 135 -13.35 -3.27 29.66
N SER A 136 -12.35 -2.63 30.29
CA SER A 136 -12.39 -1.19 30.57
C SER A 136 -12.35 -0.33 29.31
N MET A 137 -11.50 -0.69 28.34
CA MET A 137 -11.44 -0.01 27.05
C MET A 137 -12.77 -0.11 26.32
N THR A 138 -13.40 -1.29 26.34
CA THR A 138 -14.72 -1.50 25.74
C THR A 138 -15.78 -0.60 26.39
N GLY A 139 -15.79 -0.52 27.73
CA GLY A 139 -16.69 0.36 28.46
C GLY A 139 -16.49 1.85 28.13
N ALA A 140 -15.25 2.29 28.03
CA ALA A 140 -14.92 3.66 27.67
C ALA A 140 -15.27 4.01 26.21
N LEU A 141 -15.02 3.09 25.28
CA LEU A 141 -15.44 3.26 23.88
C LEU A 141 -16.97 3.27 23.74
N LEU A 142 -17.68 2.46 24.53
CA LEU A 142 -19.14 2.49 24.61
C LEU A 142 -19.65 3.84 25.13
N ALA A 143 -19.06 4.35 26.23
CA ALA A 143 -19.40 5.66 26.77
C ALA A 143 -19.13 6.79 25.76
N LEU A 144 -17.99 6.73 25.07
CA LEU A 144 -17.63 7.69 24.02
C LEU A 144 -18.66 7.67 22.88
N LYS A 145 -19.07 6.49 22.43
CA LYS A 145 -20.09 6.32 21.39
C LYS A 145 -21.46 6.85 21.83
N LEU A 146 -21.86 6.61 23.09
CA LEU A 146 -23.13 7.08 23.64
C LEU A 146 -23.23 8.61 23.72
N VAL A 147 -22.11 9.28 24.01
CA VAL A 147 -22.03 10.75 24.07
C VAL A 147 -21.91 11.36 22.66
N GLY A 148 -21.84 10.54 21.60
CA GLY A 148 -21.62 11.00 20.23
C GLY A 148 -20.20 11.50 19.98
N GLY A 149 -19.24 11.12 20.84
CA GLY A 149 -17.84 11.44 20.69
C GLY A 149 -17.17 10.61 19.60
N THR A 150 -16.11 11.16 19.02
CA THR A 150 -15.28 10.47 18.02
C THR A 150 -13.96 10.03 18.64
N LEU A 151 -13.37 8.96 18.08
CA LEU A 151 -12.04 8.52 18.47
C LEU A 151 -10.98 9.45 17.88
N ASN A 152 -10.62 10.48 18.64
CA ASN A 152 -9.58 11.45 18.32
C ASN A 152 -8.40 11.36 19.30
N ILE A 153 -7.35 12.15 19.06
CA ILE A 153 -6.13 12.16 19.88
C ILE A 153 -6.44 12.41 21.37
N TYR A 154 -7.39 13.29 21.71
CA TYR A 154 -7.77 13.54 23.11
C TYR A 154 -8.43 12.33 23.76
N SER A 155 -9.35 11.67 23.06
CA SER A 155 -9.99 10.45 23.55
C SER A 155 -9.01 9.29 23.69
N GLN A 156 -7.99 9.21 22.84
CA GLN A 156 -6.91 8.21 22.94
C GLN A 156 -6.05 8.44 24.19
N ILE A 157 -5.66 9.69 24.48
CA ILE A 157 -4.96 10.04 25.72
C ILE A 157 -5.84 9.68 26.94
N GLY A 158 -7.14 9.93 26.86
CA GLY A 158 -8.11 9.53 27.90
C GLY A 158 -8.16 8.01 28.11
N LEU A 159 -8.20 7.22 27.04
CA LEU A 159 -8.17 5.76 27.09
C LEU A 159 -6.88 5.23 27.72
N VAL A 160 -5.72 5.77 27.35
CA VAL A 160 -4.42 5.38 27.96
C VAL A 160 -4.40 5.70 29.45
N THR A 161 -4.92 6.87 29.83
CA THR A 161 -5.02 7.26 31.25
C THR A 161 -5.95 6.33 32.02
N LEU A 162 -7.09 5.96 31.43
CA LEU A 162 -8.06 5.02 32.03
C LEU A 162 -7.42 3.65 32.28
N VAL A 163 -6.70 3.11 31.29
CA VAL A 163 -5.97 1.85 31.44
C VAL A 163 -4.98 1.94 32.60
N GLY A 164 -4.20 3.03 32.69
CA GLY A 164 -3.26 3.23 33.80
C GLY A 164 -3.90 3.40 35.18
N LEU A 165 -5.12 3.96 35.25
CA LEU A 165 -5.87 4.06 36.51
C LEU A 165 -6.42 2.71 36.97
N ILE A 166 -6.85 1.87 36.03
CA ILE A 166 -7.43 0.56 36.33
C ILE A 166 -6.35 -0.45 36.70
N THR A 167 -5.21 -0.46 36.03
CA THR A 167 -4.09 -1.34 36.41
C THR A 167 -3.46 -0.99 37.76
N LYS A 168 -3.73 0.20 38.31
CA LYS A 168 -3.32 0.61 39.67
C LYS A 168 -4.31 0.13 40.75
N HIS A 169 -5.56 -0.15 40.38
CA HIS A 169 -6.66 -0.40 41.33
C HIS A 169 -7.34 -1.76 41.13
N GLY A 170 -6.97 -2.51 40.09
CA GLY A 170 -7.36 -3.90 39.84
C GLY A 170 -6.22 -4.88 40.06
#